data_AF-A0AAW1XE52-F1
#
_entry.id   AF-A0AAW1XE52-F1
#
_cell.length_a   1.000
_cell.length_b   1.000
_cell.length_c   1.000
_cell.angle_alpha   90.00
_cell.angle_beta   90.00
_cell.angle_gamma   90.00
#
_symmetry.space_group_name_H-M   'P 1'
#
loop_
_entity.id
_entity.type
_entity.pdbx_description
1 polymer ?
#
loop_
_entity_poly.entity_id
_entity_poly.type
_entity_poly.pdbx_seq_one_letter_code
_entity_poly.pdbx_strand_id
1 'polypeptide(L)'
;MKKTPYPDLCVSILEADPRTEESDIEGYAVIMVGDCHEYYVAVIRDDVPQASEAIDEGDTGKAEQRMYDAAGKADSCEKGFKRRSHLTSSNNAVKDVSLVAAAIVRLI
;
A
#
# COMPACT_ATOMS: atom_id res chain seq x y z
N MET A 1 -23.03 -11.10 -4.31
CA MET A 1 -21.71 -11.61 -3.87
C MET A 1 -21.59 -13.13 -3.67
N LYS A 2 -22.65 -13.91 -3.37
CA LYS A 2 -22.56 -15.39 -3.15
C LYS A 2 -21.99 -16.24 -4.30
N LYS A 3 -21.75 -15.65 -5.48
CA LYS A 3 -21.17 -16.34 -6.65
C LYS A 3 -19.64 -16.22 -6.73
N THR A 4 -19.00 -15.43 -5.86
CA THR A 4 -17.54 -15.36 -5.84
C THR A 4 -16.94 -16.61 -5.20
N PRO A 5 -15.71 -17.02 -5.57
CA PRO A 5 -15.03 -18.14 -4.91
C PRO A 5 -14.75 -17.89 -3.42
N TYR A 6 -14.70 -16.61 -3.00
CA TYR A 6 -14.49 -16.18 -1.61
C TYR A 6 -15.56 -15.15 -1.20
N PRO A 7 -16.79 -15.58 -0.86
CA PRO A 7 -17.89 -14.68 -0.56
C PRO A 7 -17.63 -13.77 0.64
N ASP A 8 -17.06 -14.30 1.71
CA ASP A 8 -16.80 -13.54 2.94
C ASP A 8 -15.71 -12.49 2.73
N LEU A 9 -14.64 -12.84 2.02
CA LEU A 9 -13.60 -11.88 1.62
C LEU A 9 -14.19 -10.78 0.74
N CYS A 10 -15.01 -11.15 -0.24
CA CYS A 10 -15.66 -10.21 -1.14
C CYS A 10 -16.53 -9.19 -0.37
N VAL A 11 -17.33 -9.67 0.58
CA VAL A 11 -18.12 -8.77 1.44
C VAL A 11 -17.21 -7.89 2.30
N SER A 12 -16.17 -8.46 2.92
CA SER A 12 -15.23 -7.71 3.74
C SER A 12 -14.50 -6.59 2.97
N ILE A 13 -14.11 -6.85 1.72
CA ILE A 13 -13.48 -5.84 0.85
C ILE A 13 -14.46 -4.70 0.60
N LEU A 14 -15.66 -5.03 0.12
CA LEU A 14 -16.62 -4.01 -0.24
C LEU A 14 -16.98 -3.12 0.94
N GLU A 15 -17.28 -3.73 2.06
CA GLU A 15 -17.73 -2.98 3.21
C GLU A 15 -16.62 -2.09 3.82
N ALA A 16 -15.34 -2.43 3.59
CA ALA A 16 -14.21 -1.63 4.02
C ALA A 16 -13.93 -0.43 3.10
N ASP A 17 -14.23 -0.53 1.81
CA ASP A 17 -13.90 0.52 0.84
C ASP A 17 -15.02 1.57 0.74
N PRO A 18 -14.75 2.86 1.02
CA PRO A 18 -15.75 3.91 0.96
C PRO A 18 -16.41 4.09 -0.42
N ARG A 19 -15.71 3.75 -1.51
CA ARG A 19 -16.17 3.91 -2.89
C ARG A 19 -17.36 3.00 -3.22
N THR A 20 -17.61 1.98 -2.39
CA THR A 20 -18.71 1.02 -2.62
C THR A 20 -20.12 1.58 -2.39
N GLU A 21 -20.27 2.65 -1.61
CA GLU A 21 -21.61 3.20 -1.29
C GLU A 21 -22.35 3.71 -2.53
N GLU A 22 -21.61 4.19 -3.52
CA GLU A 22 -22.15 4.78 -4.75
C GLU A 22 -21.93 3.87 -5.97
N SER A 23 -21.30 2.71 -5.78
CA SER A 23 -20.89 1.83 -6.87
C SER A 23 -21.96 0.77 -7.20
N ASP A 24 -22.10 0.50 -8.50
CA ASP A 24 -22.81 -0.68 -9.01
C ASP A 24 -21.87 -1.89 -9.11
N ILE A 25 -22.30 -2.94 -9.83
CA ILE A 25 -21.49 -4.16 -9.98
C ILE A 25 -20.20 -3.93 -10.79
N GLU A 26 -20.18 -2.96 -11.71
CA GLU A 26 -18.97 -2.59 -12.45
C GLU A 26 -18.01 -1.82 -11.53
N GLY A 27 -18.54 -0.89 -10.73
CA GLY A 27 -17.77 -0.20 -9.69
C GLY A 27 -17.17 -1.16 -8.66
N TYR A 28 -17.92 -2.18 -8.23
CA TYR A 28 -17.39 -3.24 -7.36
C TYR A 28 -16.26 -4.03 -8.01
N ALA A 29 -16.35 -4.30 -9.32
CA ALA A 29 -15.28 -4.97 -10.03
C ALA A 29 -14.02 -4.10 -10.07
N VAL A 30 -14.15 -2.80 -10.31
CA VAL A 30 -13.03 -1.84 -10.27
C VAL A 30 -12.39 -1.79 -8.89
N ILE A 31 -13.20 -1.71 -7.82
CA ILE A 31 -12.70 -1.73 -6.43
C ILE A 31 -11.90 -3.00 -6.17
N MET A 32 -12.45 -4.16 -6.53
CA MET A 32 -11.80 -5.47 -6.32
C MET A 32 -10.47 -5.65 -7.07
N VAL A 33 -10.25 -4.93 -8.18
CA VAL A 33 -8.96 -4.96 -8.92
C VAL A 33 -8.02 -3.81 -8.55
N GLY A 34 -8.57 -2.73 -7.97
CA GLY A 34 -7.94 -1.42 -7.84
C GLY A 34 -7.92 -0.89 -6.41
N ASP A 35 -7.68 -1.78 -5.44
CA ASP A 35 -7.45 -1.46 -4.03
C ASP A 35 -6.20 -0.55 -3.88
N CYS A 36 -5.13 -1.05 -3.28
CA CYS A 36 -3.92 -0.27 -3.06
C CYS A 36 -2.95 -0.28 -4.25
N HIS A 37 -3.47 -0.57 -5.44
CA HIS A 37 -2.69 -0.77 -6.65
C HIS A 37 -1.75 0.42 -6.94
N GLU A 38 -2.28 1.65 -6.97
CA GLU A 38 -1.48 2.83 -7.30
C GLU A 38 -0.35 3.08 -6.28
N TYR A 39 -0.66 2.92 -4.99
CA TYR A 39 0.33 3.05 -3.92
C TYR A 39 1.44 2.00 -4.05
N TYR A 40 1.08 0.73 -4.25
CA TYR A 40 2.05 -0.34 -4.34
C TYR A 40 2.87 -0.32 -5.63
N VAL A 41 2.28 0.13 -6.75
CA VAL A 41 3.03 0.38 -7.98
C VAL A 41 4.14 1.40 -7.74
N ALA A 42 3.84 2.51 -7.07
CA ALA A 42 4.85 3.51 -6.76
C ALA A 42 5.91 2.99 -5.76
N VAL A 43 5.51 2.22 -4.73
CA VAL A 43 6.47 1.58 -3.81
C VAL A 43 7.44 0.67 -4.57
N ILE A 44 6.92 -0.20 -5.43
CA ILE A 44 7.70 -1.25 -6.10
C ILE A 44 8.51 -0.71 -7.27
N ARG A 45 7.97 0.24 -8.04
CA ARG A 45 8.61 0.72 -9.27
C ARG A 45 9.40 2.01 -9.09
N ASP A 46 9.09 2.79 -8.05
CA ASP A 46 9.72 4.10 -7.84
C ASP A 46 10.50 4.15 -6.53
N ASP A 47 9.83 4.01 -5.38
CA ASP A 47 10.45 4.30 -4.08
C ASP A 47 11.60 3.33 -3.75
N VAL A 48 11.34 2.02 -3.83
CA VAL A 48 12.35 1.00 -3.51
C VAL A 48 13.54 1.04 -4.48
N PRO A 49 13.33 1.06 -5.81
CA PRO A 49 14.46 1.17 -6.75
C PRO A 49 15.28 2.45 -6.57
N GLN A 50 14.62 3.60 -6.37
CA GLN A 50 15.34 4.87 -6.18
C GLN A 50 16.08 4.96 -4.85
N ALA A 51 15.57 4.30 -3.80
CA ALA A 51 16.33 4.17 -2.56
C ALA A 51 17.59 3.32 -2.76
N SER A 52 17.49 2.22 -3.50
CA SER A 52 18.64 1.37 -3.82
C SER A 52 19.69 2.13 -4.62
N GLU A 53 19.29 2.83 -5.68
CA GLU A 53 20.20 3.67 -6.48
C GLU A 53 20.87 4.74 -5.62
N ALA A 54 20.10 5.42 -4.75
CA ALA A 54 20.65 6.44 -3.86
C ALA A 54 21.65 5.85 -2.85
N ILE A 55 21.45 4.61 -2.36
CA ILE A 55 22.44 3.91 -1.53
C ILE A 55 23.73 3.64 -2.32
N ASP A 56 23.61 3.16 -3.56
CA ASP A 56 24.77 2.86 -4.42
C ASP A 56 25.58 4.13 -4.77
N GLU A 57 24.89 5.27 -4.90
CA GLU A 57 25.48 6.59 -5.13
C GLU A 57 26.02 7.26 -3.85
N GLY A 58 25.69 6.73 -2.66
CA GLY A 58 26.04 7.31 -1.37
C GLY A 58 25.17 8.49 -0.93
N ASP A 59 24.01 8.72 -1.57
CA ASP A 59 23.02 9.73 -1.19
C ASP A 59 22.03 9.14 -0.16
N THR A 60 22.48 9.05 1.09
CA THR A 60 21.70 8.45 2.18
C THR A 60 20.47 9.29 2.55
N GLY A 61 20.50 10.61 2.32
CA GLY A 61 19.34 11.49 2.53
C GLY A 61 18.21 11.19 1.55
N LYS A 62 18.52 11.01 0.27
CA LYS A 62 17.53 10.60 -0.74
C LYS A 62 17.01 9.19 -0.46
N ALA A 63 17.88 8.25 -0.09
CA ALA A 63 17.47 6.88 0.25
C ALA A 63 16.54 6.84 1.48
N GLU A 64 16.85 7.59 2.54
CA GLU A 64 16.00 7.70 3.74
C GLU A 64 14.61 8.25 3.37
N GLN A 65 14.57 9.33 2.58
CA GLN A 65 13.32 9.94 2.13
C GLN A 65 12.46 8.96 1.32
N ARG A 66 13.06 8.21 0.40
CA ARG A 66 12.34 7.22 -0.41
C ARG A 66 11.71 6.12 0.44
N MET A 67 12.37 5.71 1.53
CA MET A 67 11.79 4.73 2.45
C MET A 67 10.65 5.33 3.30
N TYR A 68 10.73 6.61 3.70
CA TYR A 68 9.57 7.29 4.29
C TYR A 68 8.40 7.42 3.32
N ASP A 69 8.67 7.72 2.05
CA ASP A 69 7.64 7.77 1.01
C ASP A 69 6.93 6.41 0.88
N ALA A 70 7.70 5.31 0.86
CA ALA A 70 7.14 3.96 0.79
C ALA A 70 6.25 3.63 2.01
N ALA A 71 6.71 4.00 3.21
CA ALA A 71 5.92 3.85 4.44
C ALA A 71 4.63 4.67 4.38
N GLY A 72 4.71 5.90 3.90
CA GLY A 72 3.57 6.81 3.75
C GLY A 72 2.54 6.28 2.75
N LYS A 73 2.97 5.65 1.65
CA LYS A 73 2.07 5.06 0.65
C LYS A 73 1.33 3.84 1.19
N ALA A 74 2.00 2.95 1.92
CA ALA A 74 1.34 1.81 2.57
C ALA A 74 0.34 2.26 3.65
N ASP A 75 0.69 3.29 4.44
CA ASP A 75 -0.19 3.88 5.45
C ASP A 75 -1.39 4.60 4.83
N SER A 76 -1.18 5.31 3.71
CA SER A 76 -2.24 6.00 2.96
C SER A 76 -3.24 5.03 2.35
N CYS A 77 -2.74 3.92 1.77
CA CYS A 77 -3.54 2.81 1.33
C CYS A 77 -4.48 2.31 2.45
N GLU A 78 -3.95 2.02 3.64
CA GLU A 78 -4.77 1.52 4.75
C GLU A 78 -5.79 2.56 5.24
N LYS A 79 -5.39 3.82 5.33
CA LYS A 79 -6.28 4.93 5.74
C LYS A 79 -7.38 5.23 4.73
N GLY A 80 -7.25 4.77 3.48
CA GLY A 80 -8.29 4.86 2.47
C GLY A 80 -9.54 4.03 2.80
N PHE A 81 -9.41 3.02 3.66
CA PHE A 81 -10.52 2.17 4.07
C PHE A 81 -11.25 2.72 5.31
N LYS A 82 -12.57 2.54 5.36
CA LYS A 82 -13.44 2.94 6.49
C LYS A 82 -13.16 2.18 7.79
N ARG A 83 -12.51 1.03 7.67
CA ARG A 83 -12.16 0.10 8.76
C ARG A 83 -10.95 -0.72 8.33
N ARG A 84 -10.50 -1.64 9.19
CA ARG A 84 -9.45 -2.61 8.83
C ARG A 84 -9.78 -3.31 7.52
N SER A 85 -8.88 -3.17 6.57
CA SER A 85 -8.97 -3.80 5.26
C SER A 85 -8.45 -5.24 5.31
N HIS A 86 -8.68 -5.98 4.23
CA HIS A 86 -8.05 -7.28 4.01
C HIS A 86 -6.53 -7.19 3.78
N LEU A 87 -6.00 -5.97 3.60
CA LEU A 87 -4.59 -5.66 3.40
C LEU A 87 -3.93 -5.10 4.66
N THR A 88 -4.66 -4.86 5.76
CA THR A 88 -4.10 -4.21 6.98
C THR A 88 -2.77 -4.81 7.41
N SER A 89 -2.66 -6.13 7.45
CA SER A 89 -1.41 -6.80 7.84
C SER A 89 -0.27 -6.51 6.87
N SER A 90 -0.53 -6.54 5.56
CA SER A 90 0.47 -6.26 4.52
C SER A 90 0.86 -4.78 4.50
N ASN A 91 -0.11 -3.88 4.64
CA ASN A 91 0.11 -2.43 4.72
C ASN A 91 0.99 -2.08 5.91
N ASN A 92 0.68 -2.62 7.09
CA ASN A 92 1.49 -2.42 8.29
C ASN A 92 2.89 -3.01 8.14
N ALA A 93 3.01 -4.21 7.58
CA ALA A 93 4.33 -4.82 7.36
C ALA A 93 5.22 -3.98 6.45
N VAL A 94 4.68 -3.47 5.33
CA VAL A 94 5.44 -2.62 4.40
C VAL A 94 5.79 -1.29 5.05
N LYS A 95 4.88 -0.69 5.80
CA LYS A 95 5.14 0.52 6.59
C LYS A 95 6.28 0.31 7.58
N ASP A 96 6.18 -0.72 8.42
CA ASP A 96 7.14 -0.99 9.49
C ASP A 96 8.54 -1.30 8.93
N VAL A 97 8.62 -2.16 7.90
CA VAL A 97 9.89 -2.48 7.23
C VAL A 97 10.50 -1.24 6.59
N SER A 98 9.70 -0.40 5.95
CA SER A 98 10.21 0.83 5.31
C SER A 98 10.72 1.84 6.35
N LEU A 99 10.06 1.99 7.50
CA LEU A 99 10.54 2.85 8.59
C LEU A 99 11.84 2.31 9.20
N VAL A 100 11.97 1.00 9.38
CA VAL A 100 13.22 0.37 9.83
C VAL A 100 14.33 0.58 8.79
N ALA A 101 14.03 0.41 7.50
CA ALA A 101 14.99 0.65 6.42
C ALA A 101 15.48 2.10 6.38
N ALA A 102 14.57 3.08 6.52
CA ALA A 102 14.92 4.50 6.63
C ALA A 102 15.89 4.75 7.80
N ALA A 103 15.60 4.17 8.97
CA ALA A 103 16.46 4.28 10.14
C ALA A 103 17.84 3.65 9.93
N ILE A 104 17.95 2.53 9.22
CA ILE A 104 19.23 1.89 8.88
C ILE A 104 20.02 2.72 7.88
N VAL A 105 19.37 3.23 6.83
CA VAL A 105 20.01 4.07 5.80
C VAL A 105 20.63 5.33 6.42
N ARG A 106 20.02 5.87 7.47
CA ARG A 106 20.57 7.02 8.21
C ARG A 106 21.87 6.72 8.98
N LEU A 107 22.21 5.45 9.17
CA LEU A 107 23.40 5.02 9.92
C LEU A 107 24.62 4.75 9.03
N ILE A 108 24.44 4.68 7.72
CA ILE A 108 25.52 4.51 6.74
C ILE A 108 25.97 5.86 6.19
#